data_AF-A0A8J7H2B4-F1
#
_entry.id   AF-A0A8J7H2B4-F1
#
_cell.length_a   1.000
_cell.length_b   1.000
_cell.length_c   1.000
_cell.angle_alpha   90.00
_cell.angle_beta   90.00
_cell.angle_gamma   90.00
#
_symmetry.space_group_name_H-M   'P 1'
#
loop_
_entity.id
_entity.type
_entity.pdbx_description
1 polymer ?
#
loop_
_entity_poly.entity_id
_entity_poly.type
_entity_poly.pdbx_seq_one_letter_code
_entity_poly.pdbx_strand_id
1 'polypeptide(L)'
;AHHLLPNLHHVRGLYQIIKTCDSGKLFKVDYPAFCEQIRAVKPDIPKGQSSHILRHTFASHFVMNGGNLVALQQILGHASIQQTMTYAHLAPDYLQHAITLNPLRGKIDV
;
A
#
# COMPACT_ATOMS: atom_id res chain seq x y z
N ALA A 1 22.82 1.12 -1.84
CA ALA A 1 21.42 1.51 -1.50
C ALA A 1 20.62 1.81 -2.78
N HIS A 2 20.48 0.84 -3.71
CA HIS A 2 19.94 1.10 -5.05
C HIS A 2 19.11 -0.06 -5.65
N HIS A 3 18.45 -0.89 -4.82
CA HIS A 3 17.74 -2.09 -5.30
C HIS A 3 16.26 -2.17 -4.92
N LEU A 4 15.55 -1.04 -4.82
CA LEU A 4 14.10 -1.04 -4.54
C LEU A 4 13.31 0.02 -5.32
N LEU A 5 13.76 0.43 -6.51
CA LEU A 5 12.86 1.11 -7.45
C LEU A 5 12.16 0.02 -8.27
N PRO A 6 10.82 -0.09 -8.23
CA PRO A 6 10.12 -0.96 -9.17
C PRO A 6 10.50 -0.53 -10.58
N ASN A 7 10.69 -1.49 -11.49
CA ASN A 7 11.04 -1.29 -12.89
C ASN A 7 10.42 0.00 -13.45
N LEU A 8 11.22 1.06 -13.62
CA LEU A 8 10.73 2.40 -14.00
C LEU A 8 9.86 2.39 -15.27
N HIS A 9 10.03 1.39 -16.13
CA HIS A 9 9.21 1.15 -17.31
C HIS A 9 7.72 0.97 -17.00
N HIS A 10 7.36 0.25 -15.92
CA HIS A 10 5.96 0.06 -15.53
C HIS A 10 5.32 1.36 -15.04
N VAL A 11 6.05 2.12 -14.20
CA VAL A 11 5.56 3.40 -13.68
C VAL A 11 5.41 4.42 -14.80
N ARG A 12 6.36 4.43 -15.75
CA ARG A 12 6.30 5.30 -16.92
C ARG A 12 5.10 4.94 -17.82
N GLY A 13 4.80 3.64 -17.98
CA GLY A 13 3.59 3.18 -18.67
C GLY A 13 2.30 3.65 -17.99
N LEU A 14 2.22 3.51 -16.67
CA LEU A 14 1.05 3.98 -15.90
C LEU A 14 0.85 5.50 -16.04
N TYR A 15 1.92 6.27 -16.01
CA TYR A 15 1.84 7.72 -16.22
C TYR A 15 1.22 8.05 -17.58
N GLN A 16 1.60 7.36 -18.65
CA GLN A 16 1.02 7.58 -19.98
C GLN A 16 -0.46 7.20 -20.05
N ILE A 17 -0.87 6.17 -19.29
CA ILE A 17 -2.29 5.76 -19.21
C ILE A 17 -3.13 6.80 -18.46
N ILE A 18 -2.57 7.42 -17.40
CA ILE A 18 -3.30 8.36 -16.54
C ILE A 18 -3.24 9.80 -17.06
N LYS A 19 -2.08 10.25 -17.55
CA LYS A 19 -1.87 11.62 -18.03
C LYS A 19 -2.35 11.74 -19.48
N THR A 20 -3.67 11.73 -19.66
CA THR A 20 -4.30 11.78 -20.99
C THR A 20 -4.41 13.19 -21.58
N CYS A 21 -4.17 14.23 -20.79
CA CYS A 21 -4.20 15.63 -21.22
C CYS A 21 -3.13 16.44 -20.48
N ASP A 22 -2.61 17.50 -21.09
CA ASP A 22 -1.57 18.34 -20.49
C ASP A 22 -2.08 19.25 -19.37
N SER A 23 -3.33 19.70 -19.47
CA SER A 23 -3.99 20.57 -18.51
C SER A 23 -5.44 20.17 -18.24
N GLY A 24 -6.03 20.69 -17.17
CA GLY A 24 -7.39 20.36 -16.74
C GLY A 24 -7.49 19.13 -15.84
N LYS A 25 -8.71 18.61 -15.67
CA LYS A 25 -8.96 17.43 -14.83
C LYS A 25 -8.55 16.16 -15.58
N LEU A 26 -7.74 15.32 -14.93
CA LEU A 26 -7.33 14.03 -15.49
C LEU A 26 -8.50 13.04 -15.60
N PHE A 27 -9.44 13.09 -14.65
CA PHE A 27 -10.56 12.17 -14.60
C PHE A 27 -11.89 12.92 -14.59
N LYS A 28 -12.84 12.45 -15.39
CA LYS A 28 -14.27 12.72 -15.20
C LYS A 28 -14.82 11.60 -14.31
N VAL A 29 -15.11 11.92 -13.05
CA VAL A 29 -15.46 10.92 -12.04
C VAL A 29 -16.98 10.79 -11.92
N ASP A 30 -17.48 9.56 -12.07
CA ASP A 30 -18.84 9.17 -11.67
C ASP A 30 -18.74 8.31 -10.40
N TYR A 31 -18.83 8.99 -9.25
CA TYR A 31 -18.69 8.33 -7.95
C TYR A 31 -19.85 7.37 -7.62
N PRO A 32 -21.12 7.70 -7.93
CA PRO A 32 -22.23 6.76 -7.80
C PRO A 32 -22.01 5.46 -8.58
N ALA A 33 -21.66 5.54 -9.86
CA ALA A 33 -21.39 4.36 -10.69
C ALA A 33 -20.23 3.53 -10.11
N PHE A 34 -19.14 4.18 -9.68
CA PHE A 34 -18.05 3.51 -8.98
C PHE A 34 -18.53 2.75 -7.73
N CYS A 35 -19.37 3.37 -6.90
CA CYS A 35 -19.90 2.73 -5.70
C CYS A 35 -20.78 1.51 -6.02
N GLU A 36 -21.55 1.57 -7.10
CA GLU A 36 -22.37 0.45 -7.59
C GLU A 36 -21.48 -0.72 -8.03
N GLN A 37 -20.46 -0.46 -8.84
CA GLN A 37 -19.51 -1.49 -9.29
C GLN A 37 -18.77 -2.14 -8.12
N ILE A 38 -18.32 -1.34 -7.15
CA ILE A 38 -17.66 -1.83 -5.95
C ILE A 38 -18.59 -2.74 -5.11
N ARG A 39 -19.88 -2.39 -4.99
CA ARG A 39 -20.86 -3.24 -4.28
C ARG A 39 -21.19 -4.51 -5.04
N ALA A 40 -21.18 -4.49 -6.37
CA ALA A 40 -21.40 -5.67 -7.18
C ALA A 40 -20.30 -6.72 -6.96
N VAL A 41 -19.04 -6.31 -6.84
CA VAL A 41 -17.90 -7.23 -6.60
C VAL A 41 -17.71 -7.59 -5.13
N LYS A 42 -18.08 -6.70 -4.21
CA LYS A 42 -17.95 -6.91 -2.78
C LYS A 42 -19.20 -6.39 -2.04
N PRO A 43 -20.26 -7.22 -1.96
CA PRO A 43 -21.56 -6.79 -1.43
C PRO A 43 -21.56 -6.53 0.08
N ASP A 44 -20.58 -7.07 0.81
CA ASP A 44 -20.42 -6.95 2.27
C ASP A 44 -19.69 -5.68 2.72
N ILE A 45 -19.41 -4.73 1.81
CA ILE A 45 -18.74 -3.47 2.17
C ILE A 45 -19.62 -2.64 3.13
N PRO A 46 -19.07 -2.18 4.27
CA PRO A 46 -19.79 -1.26 5.16
C PRO A 46 -20.20 0.04 4.45
N LYS A 47 -21.38 0.57 4.82
CA LYS A 47 -21.90 1.80 4.23
C LYS A 47 -20.87 2.94 4.33
N GLY A 48 -20.59 3.58 3.21
CA GLY A 48 -19.65 4.71 3.13
C GLY A 48 -18.18 4.34 2.90
N GLN A 49 -17.82 3.05 2.83
CA GLN A 49 -16.43 2.62 2.68
C GLN A 49 -15.94 2.46 1.23
N SER A 50 -16.81 2.63 0.22
CA SER A 50 -16.43 2.48 -1.19
C SER A 50 -15.27 3.39 -1.61
N SER A 51 -15.19 4.62 -1.10
CA SER A 51 -14.07 5.53 -1.39
C SER A 51 -12.74 5.10 -0.80
N HIS A 52 -12.75 4.25 0.23
CA HIS A 52 -11.55 3.84 0.96
C HIS A 52 -11.09 2.42 0.63
N ILE A 53 -11.94 1.61 -0.01
CA ILE A 53 -11.62 0.19 -0.22
C ILE A 53 -10.33 -0.03 -1.01
N LEU A 54 -10.10 0.73 -2.07
CA LEU A 54 -8.88 0.59 -2.88
C LEU A 54 -7.63 1.02 -2.09
N ARG A 55 -7.75 2.02 -1.21
CA ARG A 55 -6.69 2.44 -0.28
C ARG A 55 -6.36 1.32 0.72
N HIS A 56 -7.37 0.71 1.32
CA HIS A 56 -7.20 -0.43 2.24
C HIS A 56 -6.60 -1.64 1.53
N THR A 57 -7.02 -1.90 0.29
CA THR A 57 -6.50 -2.99 -0.55
C THR A 57 -5.00 -2.78 -0.82
N PHE A 58 -4.63 -1.57 -1.28
CA PHE A 58 -3.22 -1.21 -1.47
C PHE A 58 -2.40 -1.39 -0.19
N ALA A 59 -2.87 -0.83 0.92
CA ALA A 59 -2.16 -0.88 2.20
C ALA A 59 -1.98 -2.32 2.71
N SER A 60 -3.02 -3.14 2.60
CA SER A 60 -2.98 -4.55 3.00
C SER A 60 -1.95 -5.33 2.19
N HIS A 61 -2.03 -5.24 0.85
CA HIS A 61 -1.06 -5.91 -0.01
C HIS A 61 0.37 -5.38 0.17
N PHE A 62 0.54 -4.09 0.41
CA PHE A 62 1.86 -3.51 0.68
C PHE A 62 2.50 -4.15 1.92
N VAL A 63 1.75 -4.30 3.01
CA VAL A 63 2.27 -4.92 4.25
C VAL A 63 2.46 -6.43 4.10
N MET A 64 1.50 -7.14 3.47
CA MET A 64 1.62 -8.58 3.18
C MET A 64 2.88 -8.90 2.37
N ASN A 65 3.29 -8.00 1.47
CA ASN A 65 4.50 -8.13 0.67
C ASN A 65 5.79 -7.71 1.41
N GLY A 66 5.73 -7.53 2.73
CA GLY A 66 6.89 -7.16 3.56
C GLY A 66 7.21 -5.66 3.56
N GLY A 67 6.27 -4.82 3.14
CA GLY A 67 6.43 -3.37 3.15
C GLY A 67 6.54 -2.80 4.57
N ASN A 68 7.38 -1.77 4.72
CA ASN A 68 7.62 -1.13 6.01
C ASN A 68 6.44 -0.22 6.44
N LEU A 69 5.93 -0.37 7.66
CA LEU A 69 4.78 0.40 8.16
C LEU A 69 5.03 1.92 8.27
N VAL A 70 6.27 2.35 8.54
CA VAL A 70 6.64 3.77 8.55
C VAL A 70 6.61 4.35 7.14
N ALA A 71 7.10 3.59 6.15
CA ALA A 71 6.97 3.99 4.75
C ALA A 71 5.50 4.05 4.32
N LEU A 72 4.70 3.05 4.71
CA LEU A 72 3.26 3.05 4.42
C LEU A 72 2.54 4.25 5.06
N GLN A 73 2.90 4.64 6.29
CA GLN A 73 2.35 5.84 6.94
C GLN A 73 2.56 7.08 6.07
N GLN A 74 3.77 7.27 5.54
CA GLN A 74 4.11 8.40 4.67
C GLN A 74 3.35 8.33 3.33
N ILE A 75 3.31 7.16 2.69
CA ILE A 75 2.57 6.94 1.44
C ILE A 75 1.08 7.26 1.60
N LEU A 76 0.49 6.86 2.72
CA LEU A 76 -0.93 7.10 3.03
C LEU A 76 -1.19 8.52 3.56
N GLY A 77 -0.15 9.28 3.91
CA GLY A 77 -0.29 10.59 4.54
C GLY A 77 -0.96 10.54 5.91
N HIS A 78 -0.73 9.47 6.69
CA HIS A 78 -1.26 9.37 8.05
C HIS A 78 -0.49 10.29 9.01
N ALA A 79 -1.23 11.05 9.81
CA ALA A 79 -0.66 11.97 10.80
C ALA A 79 0.03 11.22 11.95
N SER A 80 -0.41 9.99 12.25
CA SER A 80 0.19 9.17 13.29
C SER A 80 0.36 7.71 12.85
N ILE A 81 1.37 7.04 13.39
CA ILE A 81 1.64 5.64 13.08
C ILE A 81 0.49 4.73 13.53
N GLN A 82 -0.24 5.11 14.58
CA GLN A 82 -1.39 4.38 15.11
C GLN A 82 -2.49 4.18 14.05
N GLN A 83 -2.68 5.14 13.15
CA GLN A 83 -3.62 4.98 12.02
C GLN A 83 -3.18 3.86 11.07
N THR A 84 -1.86 3.72 10.84
CA THR A 84 -1.28 2.69 9.98
C THR A 84 -1.20 1.33 10.68
N MET A 85 -1.13 1.29 12.01
CA MET A 85 -1.03 0.05 12.78
C MET A 85 -2.21 -0.90 12.58
N THR A 86 -3.35 -0.41 12.04
CA THR A 86 -4.47 -1.27 11.62
C THR A 86 -4.03 -2.39 10.65
N TYR A 87 -2.97 -2.18 9.87
CA TYR A 87 -2.45 -3.18 8.91
C TYR A 87 -1.32 -4.05 9.48
N ALA A 88 -0.81 -3.78 10.69
CA ALA A 88 0.41 -4.42 11.19
C ALA A 88 0.29 -5.95 11.32
N HIS A 89 -0.91 -6.46 11.61
CA HIS A 89 -1.20 -7.88 11.71
C HIS A 89 -1.07 -8.65 10.37
N LEU A 90 -0.96 -7.93 9.25
CA LEU A 90 -0.75 -8.51 7.93
C LEU A 90 0.74 -8.68 7.58
N ALA A 91 1.63 -8.15 8.42
CA ALA A 91 3.07 -8.27 8.19
C ALA A 91 3.48 -9.73 8.35
N PRO A 92 4.35 -10.26 7.47
CA PRO A 92 4.84 -11.63 7.62
C PRO A 92 5.72 -11.74 8.88
N ASP A 93 5.80 -12.94 9.43
CA ASP A 93 6.57 -13.19 10.65
C ASP A 93 8.07 -13.05 10.44
N TYR A 94 8.71 -12.28 11.32
CA TYR A 94 10.13 -11.94 11.23
C TYR A 94 10.90 -12.27 12.51
N LEU A 95 10.42 -13.20 13.34
CA LEU A 95 11.09 -13.53 14.62
C LEU A 95 12.56 -13.94 14.43
N GLN A 96 12.89 -14.65 13.35
CA GLN A 96 14.26 -15.03 13.01
C GLN A 96 15.16 -13.82 12.66
N HIS A 97 14.58 -12.68 12.26
CA HIS A 97 15.33 -11.47 11.99
C HIS A 97 15.99 -10.89 13.24
N ALA A 98 15.48 -11.18 14.44
CA ALA A 98 16.14 -10.76 15.67
C ALA A 98 17.55 -11.38 15.79
N ILE A 99 17.77 -12.59 15.25
CA ILE A 99 19.07 -13.25 15.23
C ILE A 99 19.93 -12.73 14.08
N THR A 100 19.36 -12.58 12.89
CA THR A 100 20.13 -12.25 11.68
C THR A 100 20.44 -10.76 11.52
N LEU A 101 19.60 -9.87 12.05
CA LEU A 101 19.72 -8.41 11.90
C LEU A 101 20.24 -7.68 13.15
N ASN A 102 20.51 -8.39 14.25
CA ASN A 102 21.19 -7.77 15.38
C ASN A 102 22.65 -7.36 15.03
N PRO A 103 23.31 -6.50 15.84
CA PRO A 103 24.66 -6.03 15.55
C PRO A 103 25.72 -7.13 15.43
N LEU A 104 25.50 -8.31 16.02
CA LEU A 104 26.39 -9.47 15.98
C LEU A 104 26.11 -10.38 14.77
N ARG A 105 25.04 -10.12 14.01
CA ARG A 105 24.63 -10.87 12.81
C ARG A 105 24.55 -12.39 13.02
N GLY A 106 24.11 -12.82 14.19
CA GLY A 106 23.99 -14.24 14.55
C GLY A 106 25.33 -14.95 14.75
N LYS A 107 26.47 -14.24 14.77
CA LYS A 107 27.77 -14.81 15.11
C LYS A 107 27.94 -14.82 16.63
N ILE A 108 27.33 -15.81 17.26
CA ILE A 108 27.61 -16.13 18.65
C ILE A 108 28.06 -17.58 18.64
N ASP A 109 29.38 -17.78 18.50
CA ASP A 109 30.01 -19.02 18.94
C ASP A 109 30.13 -18.92 20.47
N VAL A 110 29.09 -19.38 21.18
CA VAL A 110 29.18 -19.69 22.62
C VAL A 110 29.46 -21.17 22.81
#